data_AF-A0A6H9YU23-F1
#
_entry.id   AF-A0A6H9YU23-F1
#
_cell.length_a   1.000
_cell.length_b   1.000
_cell.length_c   1.000
_cell.angle_alpha   90.00
_cell.angle_beta   90.00
_cell.angle_gamma   90.00
#
_symmetry.space_group_name_H-M   'P 1'
#
loop_
_entity.id
_entity.type
_entity.pdbx_description
1 polymer ?
#
loop_
_entity_poly.entity_id
_entity_poly.type
_entity_poly.pdbx_seq_one_letter_code
_entity_poly.pdbx_strand_id
1 'polypeptide(L)'
;MPRQRDVARPTGRTGRPPATSRAEILAAARLLIDRDGWESLTIRRLAAELDIGPTTLYHHVRDKDDLVVQLVNAHVDQVARPDLPDNPRDRIIVAWATIHDALADWPWGAEVLTADGFLGRLGDSALWFVETIVAGAIEYGCTPLQAVDLFRSIWYYTVGEILVRAHTDRRRSDVGAADFEFGLGKLDPSRYPQLAALGDQWPARSSLDIYPLVLPVFVDGLLTQATSKTH
;
A
#
# COMPACT_ATOMS: atom_id res chain seq x y z
N MET A 1 49.22 27.08 -54.55
CA MET A 1 49.71 27.21 -53.16
C MET A 1 48.66 28.00 -52.37
N PRO A 2 48.18 27.48 -51.24
CA PRO A 2 46.82 27.74 -50.72
C PRO A 2 46.80 28.70 -49.52
N ARG A 3 45.62 29.23 -49.19
CA ARG A 3 45.24 29.54 -47.80
C ARG A 3 43.84 28.99 -47.55
N GLN A 4 43.80 27.75 -47.05
CA GLN A 4 42.65 27.17 -46.36
C GLN A 4 42.24 28.10 -45.22
N ARG A 5 40.97 28.50 -45.18
CA ARG A 5 40.34 29.00 -43.96
C ARG A 5 39.78 27.79 -43.24
N ASP A 6 40.38 27.47 -42.10
CA ASP A 6 39.89 26.46 -41.17
C ASP A 6 38.46 26.78 -40.75
N VAL A 7 37.55 25.85 -41.06
CA VAL A 7 36.21 25.81 -40.49
C VAL A 7 36.35 25.22 -39.09
N ALA A 8 36.30 26.07 -38.08
CA ALA A 8 36.25 25.62 -36.69
C ALA A 8 34.98 24.79 -36.47
N ARG A 9 35.17 23.51 -36.19
CA ARG A 9 34.12 22.53 -35.83
C ARG A 9 33.60 22.88 -34.44
N PRO A 10 32.27 22.95 -34.19
CA PRO A 10 31.79 23.15 -32.84
C PRO A 10 32.08 21.86 -32.05
N THR A 11 33.02 21.93 -31.11
CA THR A 11 33.22 20.89 -30.10
C THR A 11 31.97 20.87 -29.23
N GLY A 12 31.09 19.91 -29.50
CA GLY A 12 29.97 19.60 -28.62
C GLY A 12 30.52 19.33 -27.24
N ARG A 13 30.21 20.23 -26.30
CA ARG A 13 30.33 19.92 -24.88
C ARG A 13 29.36 18.79 -24.61
N THR A 14 29.88 17.61 -24.33
CA THR A 14 29.17 16.52 -23.64
C THR A 14 28.74 17.04 -22.27
N GLY A 15 27.61 17.75 -22.26
CA GLY A 15 27.13 18.51 -21.12
C GLY A 15 26.07 17.74 -20.36
N ARG A 16 26.50 17.11 -19.26
CA ARG A 16 25.72 16.59 -18.13
C ARG A 16 24.73 15.45 -18.47
N PRO A 17 24.71 14.34 -17.70
CA PRO A 17 23.59 13.41 -17.76
C PRO A 17 22.27 14.18 -17.61
N PRO A 18 21.19 13.77 -18.28
CA PRO A 18 19.88 14.40 -18.08
C PRO A 18 19.60 14.45 -16.57
N ALA A 19 19.10 15.58 -16.08
CA ALA A 19 18.71 15.71 -14.68
C ALA A 19 17.75 14.56 -14.37
N THR A 20 18.17 13.63 -13.52
CA THR A 20 17.35 12.48 -13.16
C THR A 20 16.02 13.00 -12.64
N SER A 21 14.96 12.71 -13.37
CA SER A 21 13.63 13.19 -13.02
C SER A 21 13.12 12.43 -11.80
N ARG A 22 12.20 13.05 -11.07
CA ARG A 22 11.49 12.38 -9.96
C ARG A 22 10.86 11.05 -10.41
N ALA A 23 10.33 11.00 -11.63
CA ALA A 23 9.73 9.80 -12.19
C ALA A 23 10.78 8.67 -12.39
N GLU A 24 11.97 8.99 -12.88
CA GLU A 24 13.06 8.02 -13.04
C GLU A 24 13.54 7.49 -11.68
N ILE A 25 13.62 8.35 -10.66
CA ILE A 25 13.98 7.94 -9.29
C ILE A 25 12.97 6.94 -8.74
N LEU A 26 11.67 7.23 -8.86
CA LEU A 26 10.61 6.35 -8.37
C LEU A 26 10.56 5.03 -9.14
N ALA A 27 10.76 5.07 -10.46
CA ALA A 27 10.82 3.86 -11.29
C ALA A 27 12.01 2.97 -10.89
N ALA A 28 13.20 3.54 -10.69
CA ALA A 28 14.37 2.78 -10.26
C ALA A 28 14.20 2.22 -8.84
N ALA A 29 13.65 3.01 -7.91
CA ALA A 29 13.35 2.55 -6.56
C ALA A 29 12.37 1.37 -6.59
N ARG A 30 11.34 1.43 -7.45
CA ARG A 30 10.39 0.34 -7.62
C ARG A 30 11.05 -0.94 -8.13
N LEU A 31 11.89 -0.83 -9.16
CA LEU A 31 12.65 -1.98 -9.70
C LEU A 31 13.57 -2.61 -8.64
N LEU A 32 14.21 -1.80 -7.80
CA LEU A 32 15.02 -2.31 -6.69
C LEU A 32 14.19 -3.09 -5.68
N ILE A 33 13.00 -2.57 -5.32
CA ILE A 33 12.09 -3.25 -4.39
C ILE A 33 11.62 -4.58 -4.98
N ASP A 34 11.17 -4.57 -6.23
CA ASP A 34 10.64 -5.77 -6.90
C ASP A 34 11.72 -6.86 -7.06
N ARG A 35 12.98 -6.47 -7.28
CA ARG A 35 14.12 -7.40 -7.47
C ARG A 35 14.68 -7.93 -6.15
N ASP A 36 14.94 -7.04 -5.21
CA ASP A 36 15.82 -7.31 -4.06
C ASP A 36 15.10 -7.24 -2.71
N GLY A 37 13.79 -6.98 -2.72
CA GLY A 37 13.00 -6.75 -1.53
C GLY A 37 13.15 -5.32 -0.99
N TRP A 38 12.11 -4.90 -0.29
CA TRP A 38 11.95 -3.56 0.29
C TRP A 38 13.05 -3.18 1.30
N GLU A 39 13.46 -4.13 2.15
CA GLU A 39 14.46 -3.95 3.20
C GLU A 39 15.81 -3.52 2.62
N SER A 40 16.03 -3.91 1.38
CA SER A 40 17.26 -3.70 0.63
C SER A 40 17.36 -2.30 0.00
N LEU A 41 16.25 -1.55 -0.04
CA LEU A 41 16.19 -0.19 -0.56
C LEU A 41 16.85 0.78 0.44
N THR A 42 17.93 1.43 -0.02
CA THR A 42 18.62 2.52 0.70
C THR A 42 18.92 3.66 -0.26
N ILE A 43 19.02 4.89 0.25
CA ILE A 43 19.39 6.08 -0.56
C ILE A 43 20.71 5.84 -1.31
N ARG A 44 21.71 5.24 -0.66
CA ARG A 44 23.00 4.96 -1.28
C ARG A 44 22.88 3.94 -2.43
N ARG A 45 22.10 2.87 -2.24
CA ARG A 45 21.89 1.85 -3.28
C ARG A 45 21.11 2.42 -4.46
N LEU A 46 20.06 3.20 -4.20
CA LEU A 46 19.28 3.87 -5.23
C LEU A 46 20.13 4.87 -6.02
N ALA A 47 20.96 5.67 -5.34
CA ALA A 47 21.89 6.58 -5.99
C ALA A 47 22.89 5.85 -6.89
N ALA A 48 23.41 4.70 -6.43
CA ALA A 48 24.30 3.86 -7.24
C ALA A 48 23.60 3.22 -8.45
N GLU A 49 22.36 2.74 -8.30
CA GLU A 49 21.55 2.19 -9.40
C GLU A 49 21.30 3.25 -10.50
N LEU A 50 21.16 4.53 -10.10
CA LEU A 50 20.91 5.65 -10.99
C LEU A 50 22.19 6.34 -11.50
N ASP A 51 23.38 5.87 -11.12
CA ASP A 51 24.68 6.50 -11.40
C ASP A 51 24.73 8.00 -11.01
N ILE A 52 24.14 8.35 -9.86
CA ILE A 52 24.14 9.71 -9.29
C ILE A 52 24.74 9.74 -7.89
N GLY A 53 25.13 10.94 -7.45
CA GLY A 53 25.55 11.16 -6.06
C GLY A 53 24.36 11.17 -5.09
N PRO A 54 24.52 10.69 -3.84
CA PRO A 54 23.46 10.77 -2.82
C PRO A 54 22.93 12.18 -2.59
N THR A 55 23.79 13.20 -2.69
CA THR A 55 23.39 14.61 -2.59
C THR A 55 22.37 15.01 -3.66
N THR A 56 22.54 14.52 -4.90
CA THR A 56 21.57 14.73 -5.98
C THR A 56 20.23 14.09 -5.63
N LEU A 57 20.25 12.86 -5.11
CA LEU A 57 19.05 12.16 -4.70
C LEU A 57 18.32 12.88 -3.54
N TYR A 58 19.04 13.42 -2.57
CA TYR A 58 18.47 14.19 -1.46
C TYR A 58 17.78 15.50 -1.89
N HIS A 59 18.06 16.02 -3.09
CA HIS A 59 17.29 17.15 -3.63
C HIS A 59 15.87 16.74 -4.07
N HIS A 60 15.63 15.45 -4.30
CA HIS A 60 14.34 14.90 -4.72
C HIS A 60 13.58 14.21 -3.59
N VAL A 61 14.29 13.63 -2.61
CA VAL A 61 13.70 12.92 -1.47
C VAL A 61 14.37 13.36 -0.18
N ARG A 62 13.58 13.61 0.87
CA ARG A 62 14.13 14.08 2.16
C ARG A 62 14.87 12.97 2.90
N ASP A 63 14.28 11.78 2.91
CA ASP A 63 14.78 10.58 3.57
C ASP A 63 14.14 9.34 2.93
N LYS A 64 14.39 8.15 3.52
CA LYS A 64 13.81 6.89 3.04
C LYS A 64 12.28 6.89 3.19
N ASP A 65 11.73 7.48 4.25
CA ASP A 65 10.28 7.46 4.49
C ASP A 65 9.55 8.35 3.47
N ASP A 66 10.13 9.51 3.16
CA ASP A 66 9.64 10.43 2.12
C ASP A 66 9.68 9.78 0.73
N LEU A 67 10.78 9.13 0.35
CA LEU A 67 10.86 8.38 -0.91
C LEU A 67 9.69 7.39 -1.05
N VAL A 68 9.22 6.86 0.06
CA VAL A 68 8.31 5.71 0.05
C VAL A 68 6.87 6.16 0.05
N VAL A 69 6.56 7.22 0.80
CA VAL A 69 5.33 7.97 0.57
C VAL A 69 5.20 8.39 -0.89
N GLN A 70 6.29 8.85 -1.51
CA GLN A 70 6.27 9.23 -2.93
C GLN A 70 6.00 8.03 -3.85
N LEU A 71 6.53 6.84 -3.53
CA LEU A 71 6.21 5.60 -4.26
C LEU A 71 4.74 5.20 -4.11
N VAL A 72 4.20 5.27 -2.89
CA VAL A 72 2.78 5.01 -2.64
C VAL A 72 1.90 5.98 -3.44
N ASN A 73 2.20 7.28 -3.38
CA ASN A 73 1.42 8.27 -4.12
C ASN A 73 1.48 8.01 -5.63
N ALA A 74 2.66 7.72 -6.17
CA ALA A 74 2.81 7.39 -7.59
C ALA A 74 2.05 6.12 -7.98
N HIS A 75 1.93 5.14 -7.08
CA HIS A 75 1.10 3.94 -7.29
C HIS A 75 -0.37 4.28 -7.35
N VAL A 76 -0.86 5.00 -6.34
CA VAL A 76 -2.28 5.37 -6.24
C VAL A 76 -2.69 6.27 -7.42
N ASP A 77 -1.78 7.09 -7.95
CA ASP A 77 -2.01 7.89 -9.16
C ASP A 77 -2.23 7.03 -10.42
N GLN A 78 -1.77 5.77 -10.45
CA GLN A 78 -2.04 4.83 -11.54
C GLN A 78 -3.32 4.01 -11.33
N VAL A 79 -3.89 4.01 -10.13
CA VAL A 79 -5.13 3.28 -9.84
C VAL A 79 -6.27 3.99 -10.56
N ALA A 80 -6.92 3.28 -11.48
CA ALA A 80 -8.10 3.78 -12.15
C ALA A 80 -9.20 4.05 -11.11
N ARG A 81 -9.80 5.25 -11.16
CA ARG A 81 -10.94 5.56 -10.30
C ARG A 81 -12.10 4.66 -10.71
N PRO A 82 -12.72 3.95 -9.76
CA PRO A 82 -13.84 3.08 -10.06
C PRO A 82 -15.08 3.91 -10.40
N ASP A 83 -15.98 3.32 -11.20
CA ASP A 83 -17.33 3.84 -11.33
C ASP A 83 -18.05 3.67 -9.98
N LEU A 84 -18.47 4.79 -9.40
CA LEU A 84 -19.06 4.81 -8.07
C LEU A 84 -20.58 4.64 -8.12
N PRO A 85 -21.15 3.72 -7.32
CA PRO A 85 -22.59 3.62 -7.15
C PRO A 85 -23.22 4.89 -6.54
N ASP A 86 -24.50 5.11 -6.87
CA ASP A 86 -25.30 6.18 -6.26
C ASP A 86 -25.51 5.94 -4.76
N ASN A 87 -25.73 4.68 -4.37
CA ASN A 87 -25.92 4.33 -2.97
C ASN A 87 -24.63 4.62 -2.16
N PRO A 88 -24.71 5.46 -1.10
CA PRO A 88 -23.51 5.87 -0.37
C PRO A 88 -22.79 4.72 0.34
N ARG A 89 -23.53 3.71 0.81
CA ARG A 89 -22.95 2.52 1.46
C ARG A 89 -22.19 1.67 0.45
N ASP A 90 -22.74 1.46 -0.74
CA ASP A 90 -22.05 0.70 -1.79
C ASP A 90 -20.84 1.46 -2.34
N ARG A 91 -20.91 2.80 -2.42
CA ARG A 91 -19.78 3.68 -2.76
C ARG A 91 -18.59 3.48 -1.82
N ILE A 92 -18.83 3.43 -0.51
CA ILE A 92 -17.79 3.17 0.51
C ILE A 92 -17.15 1.79 0.25
N ILE A 93 -17.95 0.76 -0.02
CA ILE A 93 -17.45 -0.60 -0.26
C ILE A 93 -16.58 -0.65 -1.51
N VAL A 94 -17.02 -0.07 -2.62
CA VAL A 94 -16.25 -0.02 -3.87
C VAL A 94 -14.93 0.74 -3.68
N ALA A 95 -14.96 1.87 -2.98
CA ALA A 95 -13.75 2.63 -2.68
C ALA A 95 -12.75 1.82 -1.84
N TRP A 96 -13.22 1.15 -0.77
CA TRP A 96 -12.36 0.31 0.07
C TRP A 96 -11.82 -0.93 -0.64
N ALA A 97 -12.65 -1.61 -1.45
CA ALA A 97 -12.19 -2.72 -2.27
C ALA A 97 -11.07 -2.27 -3.22
N THR A 98 -11.23 -1.11 -3.85
CA THR A 98 -10.20 -0.55 -4.74
C THR A 98 -8.91 -0.20 -4.00
N ILE A 99 -9.01 0.38 -2.80
CA ILE A 99 -7.84 0.66 -1.94
C ILE A 99 -7.14 -0.66 -1.55
N HIS A 100 -7.92 -1.66 -1.15
CA HIS A 100 -7.40 -2.97 -0.74
C HIS A 100 -6.67 -3.65 -1.89
N ASP A 101 -7.28 -3.78 -3.07
CA ASP A 101 -6.66 -4.38 -4.24
C ASP A 101 -5.33 -3.67 -4.58
N ALA A 102 -5.34 -2.34 -4.60
CA ALA A 102 -4.14 -1.55 -4.88
C ALA A 102 -3.02 -1.77 -3.85
N LEU A 103 -3.36 -1.96 -2.56
CA LEU A 103 -2.38 -2.19 -1.50
C LEU A 103 -1.96 -3.65 -1.37
N ALA A 104 -2.83 -4.60 -1.72
CA ALA A 104 -2.56 -6.03 -1.67
C ALA A 104 -1.44 -6.42 -2.64
N ASP A 105 -1.36 -5.74 -3.80
CA ASP A 105 -0.24 -5.88 -4.73
C ASP A 105 1.09 -5.44 -4.10
N TRP A 106 1.07 -4.45 -3.18
CA TRP A 106 2.27 -3.85 -2.58
C TRP A 106 2.22 -3.86 -1.04
N PRO A 107 2.35 -5.01 -0.37
CA PRO A 107 2.17 -5.11 1.08
C PRO A 107 3.16 -4.26 1.91
N TRP A 108 4.36 -3.98 1.40
CA TRP A 108 5.32 -3.08 2.04
C TRP A 108 4.86 -1.61 2.04
N GLY A 109 4.05 -1.21 1.04
CA GLY A 109 3.42 0.10 1.02
C GLY A 109 2.46 0.26 2.21
N ALA A 110 1.76 -0.81 2.58
CA ALA A 110 0.91 -0.85 3.76
C ALA A 110 1.72 -0.69 5.06
N GLU A 111 2.91 -1.31 5.18
CA GLU A 111 3.81 -1.14 6.34
C GLU A 111 4.23 0.32 6.56
N VAL A 112 4.49 1.07 5.49
CA VAL A 112 4.91 2.48 5.62
C VAL A 112 3.75 3.41 5.97
N LEU A 113 2.52 3.02 5.64
CA LEU A 113 1.32 3.79 5.93
C LEU A 113 0.76 3.51 7.34
N THR A 114 1.39 2.65 8.15
CA THR A 114 0.96 2.39 9.55
C THR A 114 1.36 3.49 10.55
N ALA A 115 1.99 4.57 10.12
CA ALA A 115 2.35 5.70 11.00
C ALA A 115 1.22 6.73 11.09
N ASP A 116 1.01 7.29 12.29
CA ASP A 116 0.09 8.40 12.48
C ASP A 116 0.42 9.60 11.58
N GLY A 117 -0.61 10.27 11.07
CA GLY A 117 -0.46 11.42 10.18
C GLY A 117 -0.13 11.08 8.71
N PHE A 118 -0.17 9.81 8.31
CA PHE A 118 0.06 9.41 6.90
C PHE A 118 -0.85 10.15 5.91
N LEU A 119 -2.11 10.43 6.27
CA LEU A 119 -3.05 11.17 5.44
C LEU A 119 -2.51 12.54 5.00
N GLY A 120 -1.77 13.24 5.87
CA GLY A 120 -1.17 14.54 5.55
C GLY A 120 -0.02 14.48 4.55
N ARG A 121 0.41 13.27 4.17
CA ARG A 121 1.49 13.01 3.21
C ARG A 121 0.97 12.41 1.89
N LEU A 122 -0.34 12.16 1.81
CA LEU A 122 -0.97 11.59 0.62
C LEU A 122 -1.19 12.64 -0.48
N GLY A 123 -1.11 12.20 -1.73
CA GLY A 123 -1.46 12.99 -2.91
C GLY A 123 -2.97 13.00 -3.19
N ASP A 124 -3.36 13.83 -4.16
CA ASP A 124 -4.76 14.09 -4.51
C ASP A 124 -5.56 12.83 -4.85
N SER A 125 -4.96 11.86 -5.55
CA SER A 125 -5.64 10.61 -5.92
C SER A 125 -6.03 9.79 -4.69
N ALA A 126 -5.15 9.70 -3.70
CA ALA A 126 -5.43 9.00 -2.46
C ALA A 126 -6.42 9.77 -1.58
N LEU A 127 -6.29 11.11 -1.50
CA LEU A 127 -7.25 11.96 -0.79
C LEU A 127 -8.64 11.90 -1.42
N TRP A 128 -8.76 11.71 -2.72
CA TRP A 128 -10.04 11.52 -3.39
C TRP A 128 -10.78 10.26 -2.89
N PHE A 129 -10.06 9.15 -2.67
CA PHE A 129 -10.67 7.95 -2.08
C PHE A 129 -11.11 8.19 -0.63
N VAL A 130 -10.27 8.86 0.17
CA VAL A 130 -10.60 9.23 1.56
C VAL A 130 -11.86 10.10 1.60
N GLU A 131 -11.92 11.13 0.76
CA GLU A 131 -13.08 12.02 0.63
C GLU A 131 -14.32 11.24 0.19
N THR A 132 -14.20 10.34 -0.78
CA THR A 132 -15.31 9.49 -1.26
C THR A 132 -15.92 8.67 -0.13
N ILE A 133 -15.08 8.09 0.74
CA ILE A 133 -15.52 7.28 1.88
C ILE A 133 -16.17 8.16 2.96
N VAL A 134 -15.53 9.28 3.32
CA VAL A 134 -16.03 10.19 4.36
C VAL A 134 -17.35 10.84 3.92
N ALA A 135 -17.42 11.32 2.68
CA ALA A 135 -18.63 11.90 2.11
C ALA A 135 -19.76 10.87 2.02
N GLY A 136 -19.48 9.63 1.60
CA GLY A 136 -20.47 8.55 1.61
C GLY A 136 -21.00 8.27 3.00
N ALA A 137 -20.15 8.24 4.03
CA ALA A 137 -20.60 8.02 5.41
C ALA A 137 -21.48 9.17 5.91
N ILE A 138 -21.13 10.42 5.59
CA ILE A 138 -21.94 11.60 5.95
C ILE A 138 -23.29 11.58 5.23
N GLU A 139 -23.31 11.25 3.93
CA GLU A 139 -24.53 11.11 3.12
C GLU A 139 -25.45 10.01 3.68
N TYR A 140 -24.87 8.93 4.22
CA TYR A 140 -25.61 7.88 4.91
C TYR A 140 -26.22 8.33 6.25
N GLY A 141 -25.73 9.42 6.84
CA GLY A 141 -26.24 10.00 8.09
C GLY A 141 -25.24 10.03 9.26
N CYS A 142 -23.96 9.73 9.03
CA CYS A 142 -22.93 9.90 10.05
C CYS A 142 -22.61 11.38 10.28
N THR A 143 -22.25 11.74 11.51
CA THR A 143 -21.52 13.00 11.78
C THR A 143 -20.11 12.92 11.20
N PRO A 144 -19.43 14.06 10.96
CA PRO A 144 -18.04 14.05 10.46
C PRO A 144 -17.07 13.25 11.34
N LEU A 145 -17.22 13.29 12.67
CA LEU A 145 -16.37 12.52 13.57
C LEU A 145 -16.63 11.01 13.46
N GLN A 146 -17.89 10.59 13.33
CA GLN A 146 -18.23 9.19 13.11
C GLN A 146 -17.72 8.68 11.75
N ALA A 147 -17.72 9.53 10.72
CA ALA A 147 -17.15 9.18 9.42
C ALA A 147 -15.63 8.95 9.51
N VAL A 148 -14.92 9.76 10.31
CA VAL A 148 -13.49 9.53 10.60
C VAL A 148 -13.27 8.21 11.36
N ASP A 149 -14.09 7.90 12.36
CA ASP A 149 -13.98 6.65 13.12
C ASP A 149 -14.25 5.42 12.23
N LEU A 150 -15.22 5.51 11.33
CA LEU A 150 -15.51 4.50 10.32
C LEU A 150 -14.30 4.31 9.39
N PHE A 151 -13.76 5.40 8.83
CA PHE A 151 -12.59 5.35 7.96
C PHE A 151 -11.41 4.67 8.67
N ARG A 152 -11.09 5.10 9.90
CA ARG A 152 -9.97 4.56 10.68
C ARG A 152 -10.16 3.08 10.98
N SER A 153 -11.38 2.66 11.31
CA SER A 153 -11.69 1.26 11.63
C SER A 153 -11.48 0.34 10.43
N ILE A 154 -11.95 0.75 9.25
CA ILE A 154 -11.77 -0.03 8.03
C ILE A 154 -10.32 0.05 7.54
N TRP A 155 -9.64 1.19 7.70
CA TRP A 155 -8.21 1.33 7.43
C TRP A 155 -7.38 0.31 8.22
N TYR A 156 -7.58 0.24 9.53
CA TYR A 156 -6.82 -0.69 10.39
C TYR A 156 -7.11 -2.15 10.07
N TYR A 157 -8.36 -2.49 9.78
CA TYR A 157 -8.70 -3.83 9.32
C TYR A 157 -8.00 -4.17 7.99
N THR A 158 -8.10 -3.28 7.00
CA THR A 158 -7.54 -3.46 5.65
C THR A 158 -6.02 -3.64 5.71
N VAL A 159 -5.31 -2.72 6.36
CA VAL A 159 -3.85 -2.81 6.47
C VAL A 159 -3.44 -4.01 7.33
N GLY A 160 -4.10 -4.24 8.47
CA GLY A 160 -3.77 -5.37 9.34
C GLY A 160 -3.89 -6.72 8.62
N GLU A 161 -4.94 -6.88 7.82
CA GLU A 161 -5.19 -8.09 7.06
C GLU A 161 -4.16 -8.32 5.94
N ILE A 162 -3.86 -7.28 5.15
CA ILE A 162 -2.81 -7.31 4.11
C ILE A 162 -1.45 -7.68 4.71
N LEU A 163 -1.09 -7.04 5.84
CA LEU A 163 0.17 -7.30 6.51
C LEU A 163 0.24 -8.73 7.03
N VAL A 164 -0.81 -9.23 7.69
CA VAL A 164 -0.83 -10.61 8.20
C VAL A 164 -0.65 -11.62 7.07
N ARG A 165 -1.33 -11.43 5.92
CA ARG A 165 -1.16 -12.30 4.75
C ARG A 165 0.26 -12.26 4.20
N ALA A 166 0.80 -11.07 3.94
CA ALA A 166 2.13 -10.93 3.37
C ALA A 166 3.22 -11.54 4.25
N HIS A 167 3.13 -11.36 5.58
CA HIS A 167 4.03 -11.99 6.53
C HIS A 167 3.87 -13.52 6.56
N THR A 168 2.63 -14.01 6.46
CA THR A 168 2.33 -15.44 6.41
C THR A 168 2.93 -16.09 5.16
N ASP A 169 2.78 -15.47 4.00
CA ASP A 169 3.29 -16.01 2.73
C ASP A 169 4.82 -15.99 2.69
N ARG A 170 5.45 -14.91 3.17
CA ARG A 170 6.91 -14.84 3.32
C ARG A 170 7.44 -15.92 4.26
N ARG A 171 6.77 -16.15 5.40
CA ARG A 171 7.18 -17.22 6.32
C ARG A 171 7.00 -18.60 5.69
N ARG A 172 5.96 -18.82 4.87
CA ARG A 172 5.79 -20.10 4.13
C ARG A 172 6.92 -20.33 3.14
N SER A 173 7.38 -19.30 2.43
CA SER A 173 8.50 -19.44 1.49
C SER A 173 9.82 -19.76 2.19
N ASP A 174 10.05 -19.20 3.39
CA ASP A 174 11.33 -19.32 4.08
C ASP A 174 11.51 -20.65 4.82
N VAL A 175 10.46 -21.16 5.47
CA VAL A 175 10.53 -22.33 6.36
C VAL A 175 9.91 -23.60 5.74
N GLY A 176 9.23 -23.47 4.59
CA GLY A 176 8.52 -24.55 3.92
C GLY A 176 7.13 -24.84 4.53
N ALA A 177 6.21 -25.40 3.72
CA ALA A 177 4.81 -25.60 4.09
C ALA A 177 4.59 -26.54 5.30
N ALA A 178 5.54 -27.43 5.59
CA ALA A 178 5.44 -28.44 6.64
C ALA A 178 5.50 -27.87 8.07
N ASP A 179 6.17 -26.73 8.27
CA ASP A 179 6.27 -26.06 9.59
C ASP A 179 5.11 -25.06 9.83
N PHE A 180 4.17 -24.95 8.89
CA PHE A 180 2.96 -24.11 9.01
C PHE A 180 1.75 -24.87 9.57
N GLU A 181 1.94 -26.09 10.07
CA GLU A 181 0.95 -26.74 10.92
C GLU A 181 0.74 -25.89 12.17
N PHE A 182 -0.45 -25.29 12.32
CA PHE A 182 -0.87 -24.64 13.58
C PHE A 182 -0.86 -25.61 14.78
N GLY A 183 -0.57 -26.90 14.55
CA GLY A 183 -0.50 -27.94 15.58
C GLY A 183 -1.85 -28.21 16.23
N LEU A 184 -2.95 -27.67 15.69
CA LEU A 184 -4.27 -27.79 16.30
C LEU A 184 -4.71 -29.25 16.40
N GLY A 185 -4.41 -30.07 15.39
CA GLY A 185 -4.68 -31.51 15.42
C GLY A 185 -3.85 -32.29 16.46
N LYS A 186 -2.80 -31.68 17.02
CA LYS A 186 -1.95 -32.25 18.09
C LYS A 186 -2.36 -31.76 19.48
N LEU A 187 -3.34 -30.85 19.58
CA LEU A 187 -3.83 -30.36 20.87
C LEU A 187 -4.60 -31.45 21.61
N ASP A 188 -4.41 -31.51 22.93
CA ASP A 188 -5.19 -32.39 23.80
C ASP A 188 -6.69 -32.02 23.74
N PRO A 189 -7.57 -32.88 23.21
CA PRO A 189 -8.99 -32.58 23.06
C PRO A 189 -9.71 -32.43 24.40
N SER A 190 -9.17 -32.98 25.50
CA SER A 190 -9.74 -32.80 26.84
C SER A 190 -9.56 -31.38 27.36
N ARG A 191 -8.51 -30.68 26.90
CA ARG A 191 -8.18 -29.31 27.29
C ARG A 191 -8.62 -28.27 26.26
N TYR A 192 -8.56 -28.61 24.97
CA TYR A 192 -8.88 -27.71 23.86
C TYR A 192 -9.85 -28.35 22.85
N PRO A 193 -11.06 -28.73 23.29
CA PRO A 193 -11.97 -29.54 22.48
C PRO A 193 -12.32 -28.90 21.13
N GLN A 194 -12.55 -27.58 21.10
CA GLN A 194 -12.92 -26.88 19.87
C GLN A 194 -11.74 -26.72 18.89
N LEU A 195 -10.54 -26.41 19.40
CA LEU A 195 -9.36 -26.22 18.55
C LEU A 195 -8.88 -27.56 17.99
N ALA A 196 -8.88 -28.60 18.81
CA ALA A 196 -8.53 -29.96 18.38
C ALA A 196 -9.50 -30.47 17.29
N ALA A 197 -10.80 -30.19 17.43
CA ALA A 197 -11.81 -30.57 16.43
C ALA A 197 -11.61 -29.87 15.07
N LEU A 198 -11.07 -28.65 15.06
CA LEU A 198 -10.79 -27.92 13.82
C LEU A 198 -9.57 -28.49 13.10
N GLY A 199 -8.52 -28.87 13.83
CA GLY A 199 -7.32 -29.50 13.26
C GLY A 199 -6.80 -28.75 12.02
N ASP A 200 -6.68 -29.47 10.91
CA ASP A 200 -6.17 -28.94 9.63
C ASP A 200 -7.17 -28.03 8.88
N GLN A 201 -8.44 -28.00 9.31
CA GLN A 201 -9.44 -27.11 8.71
C GLN A 201 -9.12 -25.64 9.00
N TRP A 202 -8.45 -25.34 10.13
CA TRP A 202 -8.07 -23.97 10.47
C TRP A 202 -7.07 -23.37 9.48
N PRO A 203 -5.89 -23.97 9.22
CA PRO A 203 -4.97 -23.46 8.20
C PRO A 203 -5.60 -23.36 6.80
N ALA A 204 -6.46 -24.31 6.43
CA ALA A 204 -7.18 -24.23 5.16
C ALA A 204 -8.09 -22.99 5.11
N ARG A 205 -8.86 -22.73 6.16
CA ARG A 205 -9.75 -21.56 6.26
C ARG A 205 -8.98 -20.24 6.35
N SER A 206 -7.90 -20.18 7.11
CA SER A 206 -7.11 -18.95 7.29
C SER A 206 -6.34 -18.53 6.03
N SER A 207 -6.18 -19.43 5.06
CA SER A 207 -5.60 -19.11 3.76
C SER A 207 -6.55 -18.40 2.80
N LEU A 208 -7.86 -18.46 3.05
CA LEU A 208 -8.86 -17.88 2.15
C LEU A 208 -8.80 -16.36 2.18
N ASP A 209 -8.94 -15.73 1.00
CA ASP A 209 -9.30 -14.32 0.94
C ASP A 209 -10.76 -14.12 1.34
N ILE A 210 -10.96 -13.47 2.48
CA ILE A 210 -12.29 -13.17 3.03
C ILE A 210 -12.56 -11.67 3.07
N TYR A 211 -11.62 -10.83 2.61
CA TYR A 211 -11.80 -9.37 2.63
C TYR A 211 -13.06 -8.94 1.85
N PRO A 212 -13.34 -9.44 0.63
CA PRO A 212 -14.55 -9.08 -0.10
C PRO A 212 -15.85 -9.53 0.59
N LEU A 213 -15.78 -10.57 1.42
CA LEU A 213 -16.93 -11.09 2.17
C LEU A 213 -17.18 -10.31 3.46
N VAL A 214 -16.11 -9.89 4.14
CA VAL A 214 -16.17 -9.21 5.44
C VAL A 214 -16.39 -7.72 5.28
N LEU A 215 -15.82 -7.08 4.26
CA LEU A 215 -15.89 -5.63 4.07
C LEU A 215 -17.35 -5.11 4.07
N PRO A 216 -18.31 -5.68 3.32
CA PRO A 216 -19.69 -5.19 3.35
C PRO A 216 -20.33 -5.30 4.73
N VAL A 217 -20.11 -6.43 5.44
CA VAL A 217 -20.64 -6.66 6.79
C VAL A 217 -20.05 -5.65 7.78
N PHE A 218 -18.76 -5.34 7.64
CA PHE A 218 -18.08 -4.42 8.52
C PHE A 218 -18.55 -2.97 8.30
N VAL A 219 -18.71 -2.56 7.03
CA VAL A 219 -19.31 -1.28 6.65
C VAL A 219 -20.72 -1.14 7.23
N ASP A 220 -21.58 -2.15 7.07
CA ASP A 220 -22.95 -2.13 7.59
C ASP A 220 -22.99 -1.98 9.11
N GLY A 221 -22.13 -2.72 9.81
CA GLY A 221 -22.03 -2.65 11.27
C GLY A 221 -21.61 -1.27 11.76
N LEU A 222 -20.60 -0.67 11.13
CA LEU A 222 -20.10 0.67 11.50
C LEU A 222 -21.13 1.76 11.19
N LEU A 223 -21.75 1.73 10.01
CA LEU A 223 -22.78 2.71 9.62
C LEU A 223 -24.01 2.63 10.52
N THR A 224 -24.48 1.42 10.84
CA THR A 224 -25.63 1.21 11.72
C THR A 224 -25.33 1.66 13.15
N GLN A 225 -24.15 1.33 13.68
CA GLN A 225 -23.75 1.75 15.02
C GLN A 225 -23.60 3.27 15.14
N ALA A 226 -23.04 3.92 14.12
CA ALA A 226 -22.86 5.37 14.09
C ALA A 226 -24.22 6.08 14.09
N THR A 227 -25.15 5.64 13.25
CA THR A 227 -26.48 6.27 13.12
C THR A 227 -27.41 5.97 14.30
N SER A 228 -27.28 4.81 14.94
CA SER A 228 -28.09 4.44 16.11
C SER A 228 -27.77 5.24 17.39
N LYS A 229 -26.57 5.82 17.49
CA LYS A 229 -26.16 6.66 18.65
C LYS A 229 -26.67 8.11 18.57
N THR A 230 -27.34 8.48 17.49
CA THR A 230 -27.81 9.84 17.21
C THR A 230 -29.28 10.05 17.64
N HIS A 231 -29.93 9.02 18.19
CA HIS A 231 -31.27 9.06 18.79
C HIS A 231 -31.22 8.83 20.30
#